data_AF-A0A1I3M052-F1
#
_entry.id   AF-A0A1I3M052-F1
#
_cell.length_a   1.000
_cell.length_b   1.000
_cell.length_c   1.000
_cell.angle_alpha   90.00
_cell.angle_beta   90.00
_cell.angle_gamma   90.00
#
_symmetry.space_group_name_H-M   'P 1'
#
loop_
_entity.id
_entity.type
_entity.pdbx_description
1 polymer ?
#
loop_
_entity_poly.entity_id
_entity_poly.type
_entity_poly.pdbx_seq_one_letter_code
_entity_poly.pdbx_strand_id
1 'polypeptide(L)'
;MKKYHYSSYGNNVIPFDSHHSSTPISNIYQSNEATKWGYILEEQANEYHKVESLLLDKYKNSFNKKRLIKIWEKNRTQVSIAPLLPSIIEKVIYQNVYEDIKGLIFTCYHEDFDLPYVEITLHNWLQQLNSVAKELDREWDAIYWQEMIDFFKQCKKFDLLDFEQTIHTTKNY
;
A
#
# COMPACT_ATOMS: atom_id res chain seq x y z
N MET A 1 54.89 69.88 11.44
CA MET A 1 54.41 70.37 10.13
C MET A 1 52.91 70.64 10.23
N LYS A 2 52.47 71.82 9.77
CA LYS A 2 51.12 72.39 9.95
C LYS A 2 50.37 72.43 8.61
N LYS A 3 49.08 72.09 8.69
CA LYS A 3 47.88 72.63 7.98
C LYS A 3 47.77 72.55 6.44
N TYR A 4 46.61 72.05 6.01
CA TYR A 4 45.83 72.54 4.84
C TYR A 4 44.34 72.47 5.26
N HIS A 5 43.56 73.56 5.39
CA HIS A 5 43.01 74.57 4.46
C HIS A 5 41.73 74.15 3.70
N TYR A 6 40.67 74.90 4.00
CA TYR A 6 39.34 75.00 3.38
C TYR A 6 39.36 75.84 2.08
N SER A 7 38.45 75.56 1.13
CA SER A 7 37.77 76.50 0.18
C SER A 7 36.76 75.66 -0.65
N SER A 8 35.45 75.93 -0.84
CA SER A 8 34.56 77.08 -1.11
C SER A 8 34.32 77.40 -2.60
N TYR A 9 33.03 77.63 -2.94
CA TYR A 9 32.37 78.02 -4.22
C TYR A 9 32.14 76.91 -5.27
N GLY A 10 31.00 76.79 -5.99
CA GLY A 10 29.76 77.57 -6.08
C GLY A 10 28.77 76.96 -7.13
N ASN A 11 27.49 77.33 -6.98
CA ASN A 11 26.29 77.24 -7.85
C ASN A 11 26.34 76.65 -9.28
N ASN A 12 25.39 75.75 -9.63
CA ASN A 12 24.13 76.04 -10.36
C ASN A 12 23.46 74.78 -10.97
N VAL A 13 22.15 74.91 -11.21
CA VAL A 13 21.28 74.20 -12.17
C VAL A 13 20.36 73.08 -11.63
N ILE A 14 19.06 73.40 -11.59
CA ILE A 14 17.89 72.50 -11.56
C ILE A 14 17.59 72.06 -13.00
N PRO A 15 17.16 70.80 -13.24
CA PRO A 15 16.03 70.59 -14.14
C PRO A 15 15.03 69.52 -13.62
N PHE A 16 13.75 69.89 -13.58
CA PHE A 16 12.67 69.34 -14.44
C PHE A 16 12.17 67.95 -14.04
N ASP A 17 11.06 67.93 -13.30
CA ASP A 17 10.14 66.80 -13.20
C ASP A 17 9.28 66.72 -14.47
N SER A 18 9.31 65.56 -15.13
CA SER A 18 8.28 65.17 -16.10
C SER A 18 8.07 63.66 -16.09
N HIS A 19 6.86 63.29 -15.68
CA HIS A 19 6.08 62.05 -15.77
C HIS A 19 6.59 60.87 -16.61
N HIS A 20 6.50 59.65 -16.05
CA HIS A 20 6.01 58.40 -16.68
C HIS A 20 5.64 57.38 -15.56
N SER A 21 4.35 57.22 -15.24
CA SER A 21 3.47 56.09 -15.61
C SER A 21 3.69 54.75 -14.87
N SER A 22 2.68 54.41 -14.05
CA SER A 22 1.98 53.11 -13.96
C SER A 22 2.68 51.87 -13.35
N THR A 23 2.26 51.60 -12.11
CA THR A 23 2.07 50.29 -11.42
C THR A 23 3.27 49.39 -11.10
N PRO A 24 3.25 48.81 -9.89
CA PRO A 24 3.49 47.38 -9.75
C PRO A 24 2.28 46.68 -9.13
N ILE A 25 1.61 45.91 -10.00
CA ILE A 25 1.22 44.51 -9.82
C ILE A 25 0.66 44.15 -8.44
N SER A 26 -0.67 44.06 -8.43
CA SER A 26 -1.44 43.18 -7.56
C SER A 26 -0.81 41.78 -7.47
N ASN A 27 -0.25 41.44 -6.32
CA ASN A 27 0.01 40.05 -5.90
C ASN A 27 -0.64 39.82 -4.53
N ILE A 28 -1.96 39.91 -4.53
CA ILE A 28 -2.81 39.21 -3.56
C ILE A 28 -3.62 38.26 -4.44
N TYR A 29 -3.82 37.01 -4.00
CA TYR A 29 -4.36 35.85 -4.74
C TYR A 29 -3.32 34.88 -5.31
N GLN A 30 -2.47 34.33 -4.44
CA GLN A 30 -1.88 33.01 -4.68
C GLN A 30 -1.59 32.21 -3.40
N SER A 31 -2.42 32.37 -2.35
CA SER A 31 -2.24 31.65 -1.08
C SER A 31 -3.42 30.79 -0.63
N ASN A 32 -4.49 30.66 -1.42
CA ASN A 32 -5.66 29.89 -0.98
C ASN A 32 -5.72 28.50 -1.61
N GLU A 33 -5.23 28.32 -2.85
CA GLU A 33 -5.22 27.01 -3.49
C GLU A 33 -4.07 26.13 -3.00
N ALA A 34 -2.85 26.67 -2.89
CA ALA A 34 -1.69 25.91 -2.39
C ALA A 34 -1.91 25.38 -0.96
N THR A 35 -2.53 26.18 -0.10
CA THR A 35 -2.86 25.79 1.26
C THR A 35 -4.01 24.77 1.28
N LYS A 36 -5.02 24.91 0.43
CA LYS A 36 -6.11 23.94 0.27
C LYS A 36 -5.61 22.59 -0.26
N TRP A 37 -4.70 22.60 -1.24
CA TRP A 37 -4.06 21.38 -1.75
C TRP A 37 -3.14 20.75 -0.69
N GLY A 38 -2.42 21.55 0.09
CA GLY A 38 -1.62 21.06 1.23
C GLY A 38 -2.48 20.34 2.27
N TYR A 39 -3.60 20.93 2.68
CA TYR A 39 -4.54 20.30 3.62
C TYR A 39 -5.18 19.01 3.05
N ILE A 40 -5.57 19.00 1.78
CA ILE A 40 -6.15 17.80 1.13
C ILE A 40 -5.10 16.67 1.04
N LEU A 41 -3.85 17.00 0.70
CA LEU A 41 -2.77 16.02 0.62
C LEU A 41 -2.39 15.48 2.00
N GLU A 42 -2.37 16.32 3.03
CA GLU A 42 -2.14 15.90 4.42
C GLU A 42 -3.29 15.03 4.96
N GLU A 43 -4.54 15.39 4.67
CA GLU A 43 -5.72 14.62 5.12
C GLU A 43 -5.78 13.26 4.43
N GLN A 44 -5.49 13.20 3.12
CA GLN A 44 -5.34 11.93 2.40
C GLN A 44 -4.17 11.11 2.94
N ALA A 45 -2.99 11.71 3.13
CA ALA A 45 -1.84 11.01 3.70
C ALA A 45 -2.13 10.45 5.10
N ASN A 46 -2.85 11.19 5.94
CA ASN A 46 -3.29 10.74 7.26
C ASN A 46 -4.29 9.58 7.19
N GLU A 47 -5.24 9.62 6.24
CA GLU A 47 -6.16 8.50 6.01
C GLU A 47 -5.42 7.25 5.51
N TYR A 48 -4.49 7.40 4.57
CA TYR A 48 -3.65 6.31 4.07
C TYR A 48 -2.81 5.68 5.19
N HIS A 49 -2.12 6.49 6.00
CA HIS A 49 -1.34 6.00 7.14
C HIS A 49 -2.20 5.30 8.19
N LYS A 50 -3.43 5.74 8.39
CA LYS A 50 -4.38 5.09 9.30
C LYS A 50 -4.82 3.71 8.79
N VAL A 51 -5.07 3.59 7.49
CA VAL A 51 -5.42 2.30 6.85
C VAL A 51 -4.25 1.34 6.88
N GLU A 52 -3.05 1.82 6.57
CA GLU A 52 -1.80 1.05 6.60
C GLU A 52 -1.51 0.53 8.02
N SER A 53 -1.56 1.41 9.03
CA SER A 53 -1.40 1.03 10.44
C SER A 53 -2.41 -0.03 10.87
N LEU A 54 -3.66 0.07 10.43
CA LEU A 54 -4.72 -0.88 10.77
C LEU A 54 -4.48 -2.26 10.15
N LEU A 55 -3.98 -2.32 8.91
CA LEU A 55 -3.62 -3.58 8.26
C LEU A 55 -2.43 -4.26 8.96
N LEU A 56 -1.39 -3.50 9.32
CA LEU A 56 -0.25 -4.00 10.09
C LEU A 56 -0.69 -4.58 11.43
N ASP A 57 -1.57 -3.88 12.15
CA ASP A 57 -2.05 -4.32 13.46
C ASP A 57 -2.97 -5.55 13.35
N LYS A 58 -3.86 -5.60 12.35
CA LYS A 58 -4.66 -6.80 12.05
C LYS A 58 -3.76 -8.00 11.77
N TYR A 59 -2.71 -7.82 10.98
CA TYR A 59 -1.75 -8.88 10.67
C TYR A 59 -1.01 -9.37 11.93
N LYS A 60 -0.43 -8.46 12.72
CA LYS A 60 0.31 -8.79 13.94
C LYS A 60 -0.54 -9.59 14.93
N ASN A 61 -1.82 -9.28 15.02
CA ASN A 61 -2.72 -9.79 16.04
C ASN A 61 -3.59 -10.97 15.58
N SER A 62 -3.68 -11.25 14.27
CA SER A 62 -4.45 -12.40 13.77
C SER A 62 -3.86 -13.74 14.22
N PHE A 63 -4.63 -14.46 15.05
CA PHE A 63 -4.31 -15.83 15.45
C PHE A 63 -4.47 -16.80 14.28
N ASN A 64 -5.48 -16.60 13.43
CA ASN A 64 -5.74 -17.50 12.31
C ASN A 64 -4.65 -17.42 11.25
N LYS A 65 -4.10 -16.23 10.95
CA LYS A 65 -2.94 -16.11 10.04
C LYS A 65 -1.71 -16.82 10.58
N LYS A 66 -1.42 -16.67 11.89
CA LYS A 66 -0.33 -17.42 12.55
C LYS A 66 -0.56 -18.94 12.49
N ARG A 67 -1.79 -19.39 12.70
CA ARG A 67 -2.16 -20.80 12.60
C ARG A 67 -1.99 -21.32 11.16
N LEU A 68 -2.40 -20.52 10.17
CA LEU A 68 -2.30 -20.86 8.75
C LEU A 68 -0.84 -21.02 8.35
N ILE A 69 0.02 -20.08 8.73
CA ILE A 69 1.47 -20.18 8.51
C ILE A 69 2.04 -21.46 9.12
N LYS A 70 1.67 -21.82 10.35
CA LYS A 70 2.14 -23.07 10.98
C LYS A 70 1.67 -24.34 10.29
N ILE A 71 0.46 -24.33 9.72
CA ILE A 71 -0.03 -25.46 8.92
C ILE A 71 0.73 -25.52 7.59
N TRP A 72 0.99 -24.37 6.98
CA TRP A 72 1.79 -24.27 5.77
C TRP A 72 3.21 -24.78 5.96
N GLU A 73 3.87 -24.37 7.05
CA GLU A 73 5.23 -24.82 7.41
C GLU A 73 5.35 -26.34 7.44
N LYS A 74 4.31 -27.06 7.86
CA LYS A 74 4.28 -28.54 7.86
C LYS A 74 4.09 -29.14 6.48
N ASN A 75 3.34 -28.44 5.62
CA ASN A 75 2.94 -28.92 4.29
C ASN A 75 3.85 -28.44 3.14
N ARG A 76 4.70 -27.42 3.37
CA ARG A 76 5.51 -26.82 2.29
C ARG A 76 6.42 -27.82 1.60
N THR A 77 7.01 -28.75 2.36
CA THR A 77 7.95 -29.74 1.79
C THR A 77 7.22 -30.68 0.83
N GLN A 78 6.06 -31.23 1.21
CA GLN A 78 5.26 -32.08 0.32
C GLN A 78 4.78 -31.34 -0.93
N VAL A 79 4.37 -30.07 -0.79
CA VAL A 79 4.00 -29.21 -1.93
C VAL A 79 5.18 -28.97 -2.86
N SER A 80 6.38 -28.74 -2.31
CA SER A 80 7.58 -28.45 -3.09
C SER A 80 8.08 -29.65 -3.90
N ILE A 81 7.91 -30.88 -3.37
CA ILE A 81 8.34 -32.10 -4.07
C ILE A 81 7.27 -32.62 -5.04
N ALA A 82 6.01 -32.23 -4.88
CA ALA A 82 4.89 -32.75 -5.68
C ALA A 82 5.11 -32.68 -7.21
N PRO A 83 5.66 -31.60 -7.80
CA PRO A 83 5.94 -31.52 -9.24
C PRO A 83 6.96 -32.54 -9.76
N LEU A 84 7.76 -33.14 -8.86
CA LEU A 84 8.75 -34.16 -9.22
C LEU A 84 8.14 -35.57 -9.27
N LEU A 85 6.88 -35.70 -8.87
CA LEU A 85 6.15 -36.96 -8.81
C LEU A 85 5.23 -37.12 -10.02
N PRO A 86 4.75 -38.34 -10.31
CA PRO A 86 3.72 -38.55 -11.32
C PRO A 86 2.50 -37.65 -11.10
N SER A 87 1.91 -37.13 -12.18
CA SER A 87 0.83 -36.13 -12.13
C SER A 87 -0.37 -36.53 -11.25
N ILE A 88 -0.70 -37.81 -11.17
CA ILE A 88 -1.77 -38.32 -10.29
C ILE A 88 -1.42 -38.06 -8.81
N ILE A 89 -0.18 -38.31 -8.42
CA ILE A 89 0.30 -38.10 -7.05
C ILE A 89 0.42 -36.61 -6.76
N GLU A 90 0.92 -35.82 -7.71
CA GLU A 90 0.97 -34.35 -7.61
C GLU A 90 -0.42 -33.78 -7.29
N LYS A 91 -1.43 -34.17 -8.08
CA LYS A 91 -2.82 -33.75 -7.87
C LYS A 91 -3.34 -34.13 -6.49
N VAL A 92 -3.08 -35.36 -6.03
CA VAL A 92 -3.51 -35.83 -4.70
C VAL A 92 -2.87 -35.02 -3.58
N ILE A 93 -1.56 -34.73 -3.67
CA ILE A 93 -0.87 -33.90 -2.68
C ILE A 93 -1.49 -32.50 -2.64
N TYR A 94 -1.70 -31.87 -3.80
CA TYR A 94 -2.29 -30.54 -3.85
C TYR A 94 -3.73 -30.50 -3.34
N GLN A 95 -4.53 -31.51 -3.65
CA GLN A 95 -5.88 -31.62 -3.14
C GLN A 95 -5.90 -31.79 -1.62
N ASN A 96 -5.08 -32.68 -1.06
CA ASN A 96 -5.02 -32.90 0.39
C ASN A 96 -4.59 -31.62 1.13
N VAL A 97 -3.55 -30.94 0.64
CA VAL A 97 -3.11 -29.68 1.24
C VAL A 97 -4.19 -28.61 1.13
N TYR A 98 -4.86 -28.52 -0.01
CA TYR A 98 -5.95 -27.56 -0.21
C TYR A 98 -7.09 -27.80 0.79
N GLU A 99 -7.56 -29.04 0.92
CA GLU A 99 -8.59 -29.42 1.89
C GLU A 99 -8.19 -29.07 3.33
N ASP A 100 -6.93 -29.28 3.70
CA ASP A 100 -6.42 -28.96 5.04
C ASP A 100 -6.42 -27.46 5.35
N ILE A 101 -6.14 -26.62 4.35
CA ILE A 101 -5.99 -25.17 4.56
C ILE A 101 -7.22 -24.34 4.16
N LYS A 102 -8.12 -24.85 3.31
CA LYS A 102 -9.18 -24.04 2.68
C LYS A 102 -10.07 -23.32 3.68
N GLY A 103 -10.56 -24.02 4.72
CA GLY A 103 -11.43 -23.43 5.73
C GLY A 103 -10.74 -22.33 6.54
N LEU A 104 -9.44 -22.49 6.81
CA LEU A 104 -8.66 -21.50 7.54
C LEU A 104 -8.30 -20.30 6.66
N ILE A 105 -8.00 -20.52 5.38
CA ILE A 105 -7.83 -19.45 4.40
C ILE A 105 -9.08 -18.56 4.34
N PHE A 106 -10.28 -19.15 4.23
CA PHE A 106 -11.53 -18.38 4.23
C PHE A 106 -11.72 -17.60 5.54
N THR A 107 -11.43 -18.23 6.67
CA THR A 107 -11.51 -17.56 7.98
C THR A 107 -10.58 -16.35 8.03
N CYS A 108 -9.30 -16.51 7.64
CA CYS A 108 -8.33 -15.42 7.58
C CYS A 108 -8.74 -14.30 6.63
N TYR A 109 -9.34 -14.65 5.48
CA TYR A 109 -9.83 -13.68 4.52
C TYR A 109 -10.97 -12.85 5.13
N HIS A 110 -11.96 -13.50 5.75
CA HIS A 110 -13.08 -12.80 6.39
C HIS A 110 -12.68 -11.93 7.58
N GLU A 111 -11.60 -12.25 8.31
CA GLU A 111 -11.05 -11.36 9.36
C GLU A 111 -10.59 -9.99 8.82
N ASP A 112 -10.11 -9.95 7.57
CA ASP A 112 -9.60 -8.72 6.97
C ASP A 112 -10.75 -7.91 6.33
N PHE A 113 -11.76 -8.60 5.82
CA PHE A 113 -12.91 -8.02 5.12
C PHE A 113 -14.20 -8.16 5.95
N ASP A 114 -14.33 -7.33 6.99
CA ASP A 114 -15.58 -7.17 7.78
C ASP A 114 -16.67 -6.33 7.05
N LEU A 115 -16.41 -5.87 5.82
CA LEU A 115 -17.23 -4.87 5.12
C LEU A 115 -17.63 -5.32 3.70
N PRO A 116 -18.85 -5.00 3.22
CA PRO A 116 -19.43 -5.62 2.03
C PRO A 116 -18.92 -5.09 0.67
N TYR A 117 -17.79 -4.40 0.59
CA TYR A 117 -17.47 -3.57 -0.59
C TYR A 117 -16.08 -3.66 -1.20
N VAL A 118 -15.26 -4.65 -0.85
CA VAL A 118 -13.98 -4.83 -1.56
C VAL A 118 -13.89 -6.21 -2.18
N GLU A 119 -14.09 -6.27 -3.50
CA GLU A 119 -13.81 -7.45 -4.33
C GLU A 119 -12.28 -7.61 -4.46
N ILE A 120 -11.60 -7.96 -3.36
CA ILE A 120 -10.20 -8.34 -3.40
C ILE A 120 -10.14 -9.83 -3.76
N THR A 121 -9.53 -10.14 -4.90
CA THR A 121 -9.25 -11.54 -5.26
C THR A 121 -8.34 -12.18 -4.19
N LEU A 122 -8.50 -13.48 -3.95
CA LEU A 122 -7.62 -14.23 -3.04
C LEU A 122 -6.13 -13.96 -3.33
N HIS A 123 -5.76 -13.88 -4.61
CA HIS A 123 -4.41 -13.58 -5.04
C HIS A 123 -3.92 -12.21 -4.53
N ASN A 124 -4.71 -11.16 -4.74
CA ASN A 124 -4.36 -9.81 -4.30
C ASN A 124 -4.28 -9.72 -2.76
N TRP A 125 -5.18 -10.40 -2.06
CA TRP A 125 -5.13 -10.47 -0.60
C TRP A 125 -3.86 -11.16 -0.10
N LEU A 126 -3.49 -12.31 -0.66
CA LEU A 126 -2.23 -12.99 -0.31
C LEU A 126 -1.00 -12.12 -0.63
N GLN A 127 -1.03 -11.35 -1.72
CA GLN A 127 0.02 -10.39 -2.04
C GLN A 127 0.10 -9.26 -0.99
N GLN A 128 -1.02 -8.75 -0.51
CA GLN A 128 -1.03 -7.78 0.59
C GLN A 128 -0.41 -8.35 1.86
N LEU A 129 -0.75 -9.59 2.23
CA LEU A 129 -0.15 -10.26 3.38
C LEU A 129 1.37 -10.45 3.21
N ASN A 130 1.83 -10.77 2.00
CA ASN A 130 3.27 -10.86 1.69
C ASN A 130 3.96 -9.50 1.88
N SER A 131 3.38 -8.42 1.37
CA SER A 131 3.93 -7.07 1.51
C SER A 131 3.97 -6.61 2.97
N VAL A 132 2.89 -6.84 3.72
CA VAL A 132 2.83 -6.57 5.16
C VAL A 132 3.88 -7.37 5.93
N ALA A 133 4.07 -8.65 5.60
CA ALA A 133 5.11 -9.45 6.24
C ALA A 133 6.52 -8.90 5.99
N LYS A 134 6.79 -8.38 4.78
CA LYS A 134 8.06 -7.72 4.44
C LYS A 134 8.25 -6.42 5.20
N GLU A 135 7.21 -5.60 5.29
CA GLU A 135 7.25 -4.33 6.02
C GLU A 135 7.49 -4.54 7.53
N LEU A 136 7.07 -5.69 8.07
CA LEU A 136 7.29 -6.08 9.46
C LEU A 136 8.60 -6.84 9.69
N ASP A 137 9.49 -6.91 8.71
CA ASP A 137 10.75 -7.67 8.75
C ASP A 137 10.55 -9.15 9.13
N ARG A 138 9.41 -9.75 8.73
CA ARG A 138 9.11 -11.17 8.92
C ARG A 138 9.39 -11.95 7.65
N GLU A 139 10.67 -12.14 7.37
CA GLU A 139 11.14 -12.77 6.12
C GLU A 139 10.52 -14.15 5.86
N TRP A 140 10.45 -15.01 6.88
CA TRP A 140 9.86 -16.35 6.75
C TRP A 140 8.37 -16.31 6.44
N ASP A 141 7.60 -15.45 7.12
CA ASP A 141 6.19 -15.23 6.82
C ASP A 141 6.01 -14.82 5.35
N ALA A 142 6.81 -13.86 4.88
CA ALA A 142 6.77 -13.41 3.49
C ALA A 142 7.05 -14.56 2.51
N ILE A 143 8.08 -15.37 2.76
CA ILE A 143 8.37 -16.56 1.95
C ILE A 143 7.17 -17.50 1.92
N TYR A 144 6.56 -17.80 3.07
CA TYR A 144 5.41 -18.70 3.14
C TYR A 144 4.19 -18.16 2.41
N TRP A 145 3.91 -16.86 2.48
CA TRP A 145 2.85 -16.25 1.69
C TRP A 145 3.12 -16.35 0.19
N GLN A 146 4.38 -16.18 -0.24
CA GLN A 146 4.76 -16.35 -1.63
C GLN A 146 4.58 -17.80 -2.10
N GLU A 147 5.02 -18.76 -1.29
CA GLU A 147 4.83 -20.20 -1.57
C GLU A 147 3.34 -20.56 -1.67
N MET A 148 2.49 -20.01 -0.79
CA MET A 148 1.03 -20.19 -0.86
C MET A 148 0.44 -19.60 -2.14
N ILE A 149 0.85 -18.40 -2.55
CA ILE A 149 0.42 -17.79 -3.82
C ILE A 149 0.72 -18.74 -4.99
N ASP A 150 1.93 -19.29 -5.04
CA ASP A 150 2.32 -20.18 -6.12
C ASP A 150 1.61 -21.53 -6.06
N PHE A 151 1.35 -22.04 -4.86
CA PHE A 151 0.50 -23.22 -4.64
C PHE A 151 -0.92 -23.04 -5.18
N PHE A 152 -1.60 -21.93 -4.87
CA PHE A 152 -2.95 -21.68 -5.38
C PHE A 152 -2.99 -21.55 -6.91
N LYS A 153 -1.90 -21.07 -7.55
CA LYS A 153 -1.78 -21.12 -9.02
C LYS A 153 -1.72 -22.55 -9.54
N GLN A 154 -1.05 -23.47 -8.84
CA GLN A 154 -1.04 -24.89 -9.23
C GLN A 154 -2.40 -25.55 -9.00
N CYS A 155 -3.06 -25.28 -7.85
CA CYS A 155 -4.42 -25.76 -7.60
C CYS A 155 -5.39 -25.36 -8.71
N LYS A 156 -5.28 -24.13 -9.24
CA LYS A 156 -6.07 -23.68 -10.39
C LYS A 156 -5.86 -24.56 -11.64
N LYS A 157 -4.63 -24.99 -11.92
CA LYS A 157 -4.33 -25.85 -13.08
C LYS A 157 -4.98 -27.22 -12.98
N PHE A 158 -5.14 -27.73 -11.76
CA PHE A 158 -5.77 -29.01 -11.47
C PHE A 158 -7.28 -28.93 -11.21
N ASP A 159 -7.86 -27.74 -11.37
CA ASP A 159 -9.28 -27.45 -11.11
C ASP A 159 -9.69 -27.80 -9.68
N LEU A 160 -8.84 -27.45 -8.71
CA LEU A 160 -9.05 -27.72 -7.29
C LEU A 160 -9.62 -26.52 -6.52
N LEU A 161 -9.80 -25.36 -7.18
CA LEU A 161 -10.21 -24.13 -6.50
C LEU A 161 -11.74 -24.02 -6.48
N ASP A 162 -12.35 -24.25 -5.31
CA ASP A 162 -13.79 -24.04 -5.09
C ASP A 162 -14.18 -22.54 -4.92
N PHE A 163 -13.29 -21.61 -5.26
CA PHE A 163 -13.45 -20.17 -4.97
C PHE A 163 -14.54 -19.47 -5.81
N GLU A 164 -15.22 -20.16 -6.73
CA GLU A 164 -16.21 -19.55 -7.64
C GLU A 164 -17.66 -19.49 -7.09
N GLN A 165 -17.97 -19.96 -5.87
CA GLN A 165 -19.38 -20.13 -5.44
C GLN A 165 -20.01 -19.14 -4.45
N THR A 166 -19.38 -18.03 -4.04
CA THR A 166 -20.09 -17.03 -3.20
C THR A 166 -19.62 -15.58 -3.44
N ILE A 167 -19.85 -15.06 -4.64
CA ILE A 167 -20.10 -13.62 -4.84
C ILE A 167 -21.33 -13.48 -5.77
N HIS A 168 -22.42 -14.16 -5.43
CA HIS A 168 -23.73 -13.73 -5.91
C HIS A 168 -24.20 -12.61 -5.00
N THR A 169 -23.97 -11.39 -5.51
CA THR A 169 -24.71 -10.16 -5.20
C THR A 169 -26.06 -10.46 -4.56
N THR A 170 -26.16 -10.21 -3.25
CA THR A 170 -27.45 -9.98 -2.61
C THR A 170 -27.95 -8.62 -3.08
N LYS A 171 -28.54 -8.58 -4.29
CA LYS A 171 -29.52 -7.53 -4.63
C LYS A 171 -30.76 -7.84 -3.82
N ASN A 172 -30.82 -7.34 -2.59
CA ASN A 172 -32.08 -7.28 -1.86
C ASN A 172 -32.79 -5.97 -2.24
N TYR A 173 -34.06 -6.20 -2.60
CA TYR A 173 -35.09 -5.26 -3.07
C TYR A 173 -35.34 -4.09 -2.15
#